data_AF-X6M3U8-F1
#
_entry.id   AF-X6M3U8-F1
#
_cell.length_a   1.000
_cell.length_b   1.000
_cell.length_c   1.000
_cell.angle_alpha   90.00
_cell.angle_beta   90.00
_cell.angle_gamma   90.00
#
_symmetry.space_group_name_H-M   'P 1'
#
loop_
_entity.id
_entity.type
_entity.pdbx_description
1 polymer ?
#
loop_
_entity_poly.entity_id
_entity_poly.type
_entity_poly.pdbx_seq_one_letter_code
_entity_poly.pdbx_strand_id
1 'polypeptide(L)'
;MGNQANKPEEEAEKDRKALVEYLEGKTNLDKIWKRFDKDGNVASKNLVYVVILFVVLLDLHITKKIATFLEKSYFCEKNRLVTVKYDTGYIDEKELEDLIYVALCFFCTERDHDMPAPPREQCEPFVKKILQDLKPNLDENEDGVISREEFELFGQYLNHEYNKLKTEIKNENKQKAKTQK
;
A
#
# COMPACT_ATOMS: atom_id res chain seq x y z
N MET A 1 -24.56 -22.52 33.27
CA MET A 1 -23.38 -21.64 33.11
C MET A 1 -22.80 -21.95 31.74
N GLY A 2 -23.15 -21.14 30.73
CA GLY A 2 -22.80 -21.39 29.33
C GLY A 2 -21.60 -20.56 28.91
N ASN A 3 -20.52 -21.22 28.49
CA ASN A 3 -19.33 -20.63 27.90
C ASN A 3 -19.67 -19.85 26.62
N GLN A 4 -19.51 -18.52 26.63
CA GLN A 4 -19.57 -17.64 25.46
C GLN A 4 -18.20 -16.96 25.22
N ALA A 5 -17.13 -17.74 25.05
CA ALA A 5 -15.77 -17.19 24.86
C ALA A 5 -15.15 -17.44 23.47
N ASN A 6 -15.76 -18.24 22.59
CA ASN A 6 -15.14 -18.64 21.30
C ASN A 6 -15.59 -17.84 20.06
N LYS A 7 -16.37 -16.77 20.23
CA LYS A 7 -17.00 -16.05 19.09
C LYS A 7 -16.06 -15.22 18.19
N PRO A 8 -14.91 -14.66 18.64
CA PRO A 8 -14.09 -13.80 17.80
C PRO A 8 -13.32 -14.53 16.68
N GLU A 9 -12.88 -15.76 16.94
CA GLU A 9 -11.97 -16.49 16.06
C GLU A 9 -12.67 -17.01 14.80
N GLU A 10 -13.94 -17.42 14.93
CA GLU A 10 -14.75 -17.96 13.82
C GLU A 10 -15.16 -16.87 12.81
N GLU A 11 -15.43 -15.64 13.25
CA GLU A 11 -15.71 -14.51 12.32
C GLU A 11 -14.44 -14.13 11.56
N ALA A 12 -13.29 -14.05 12.22
CA ALA A 12 -12.02 -13.73 11.58
C ALA A 12 -11.64 -14.74 10.47
N GLU A 13 -11.96 -16.02 10.66
CA GLU A 13 -11.72 -17.04 9.64
C GLU A 13 -12.66 -16.92 8.43
N LYS A 14 -13.92 -16.55 8.67
CA LYS A 14 -14.88 -16.27 7.58
C LYS A 14 -14.46 -15.05 6.76
N ASP A 15 -13.92 -14.03 7.41
CA ASP A 15 -13.46 -12.81 6.74
C ASP A 15 -12.21 -13.07 5.91
N ARG A 16 -11.26 -13.86 6.45
CA ARG A 16 -10.12 -14.37 5.67
C ARG A 16 -10.55 -15.15 4.44
N LYS A 17 -11.52 -16.05 4.58
CA LYS A 17 -12.03 -16.85 3.46
C LYS A 17 -12.68 -15.98 2.38
N ALA A 18 -13.47 -14.98 2.77
CA ALA A 18 -14.07 -14.05 1.82
C ALA A 18 -12.99 -13.29 1.03
N LEU A 19 -11.94 -12.80 1.70
CA LEU A 19 -10.81 -12.16 1.03
C LEU A 19 -10.10 -13.09 0.05
N VAL A 20 -9.88 -14.35 0.40
CA VAL A 20 -9.30 -15.35 -0.51
C VAL A 20 -10.19 -15.54 -1.75
N GLU A 21 -11.50 -15.66 -1.58
CA GLU A 21 -12.44 -15.78 -2.69
C GLU A 21 -12.41 -14.56 -3.61
N TYR A 22 -12.20 -13.36 -3.07
CA TYR A 22 -12.04 -12.13 -3.87
C TYR A 22 -10.77 -12.16 -4.69
N LEU A 23 -9.65 -12.50 -4.05
CA LEU A 23 -8.33 -12.59 -4.70
C LEU A 23 -8.27 -13.69 -5.79
N GLU A 24 -9.12 -14.71 -5.69
CA GLU A 24 -9.29 -15.73 -6.72
C GLU A 24 -10.28 -15.32 -7.84
N GLY A 25 -10.83 -14.11 -7.79
CA GLY A 25 -11.83 -13.62 -8.74
C GLY A 25 -13.21 -14.30 -8.62
N LYS A 26 -13.46 -15.03 -7.52
CA LYS A 26 -14.74 -15.74 -7.27
C LYS A 26 -15.83 -14.82 -6.72
N THR A 27 -15.46 -13.66 -6.20
CA THR A 27 -16.40 -12.64 -5.73
C THR A 27 -15.95 -11.23 -6.15
N ASN A 28 -16.87 -10.27 -6.10
CA ASN A 28 -16.61 -8.86 -6.43
C ASN A 28 -16.47 -8.01 -5.17
N LEU A 29 -15.97 -6.78 -5.35
CA LEU A 29 -15.62 -5.86 -4.27
C LEU A 29 -16.85 -5.50 -3.42
N ASP A 30 -18.03 -5.33 -4.05
CA ASP A 30 -19.28 -5.02 -3.36
C ASP A 30 -19.69 -6.09 -2.34
N LYS A 31 -19.47 -7.38 -2.64
CA LYS A 31 -19.78 -8.48 -1.72
C LYS A 31 -18.83 -8.52 -0.53
N ILE A 32 -17.55 -8.21 -0.75
CA ILE A 32 -16.57 -8.07 0.33
C ILE A 32 -16.95 -6.89 1.22
N TRP A 33 -17.22 -5.74 0.61
CA TRP A 33 -17.62 -4.52 1.29
C TRP A 33 -18.80 -4.72 2.24
N LYS A 34 -19.89 -5.29 1.73
CA LYS A 34 -21.11 -5.56 2.52
C LYS A 34 -20.88 -6.51 3.69
N ARG A 35 -19.85 -7.36 3.62
CA ARG A 35 -19.54 -8.31 4.70
C ARG A 35 -18.83 -7.62 5.87
N PHE A 36 -17.98 -6.64 5.56
CA PHE A 36 -17.23 -5.88 6.55
C PHE A 36 -18.02 -4.68 7.10
N ASP A 37 -19.04 -4.21 6.39
CA ASP A 37 -19.94 -3.10 6.80
C ASP A 37 -21.26 -3.61 7.42
N LYS A 38 -21.22 -4.73 8.16
CA LYS A 38 -22.44 -5.32 8.80
C LYS A 38 -23.10 -4.39 9.81
N ASP A 39 -22.31 -3.52 10.45
CA ASP A 39 -22.74 -2.77 11.62
C ASP A 39 -23.15 -1.33 11.27
N GLY A 40 -22.94 -0.92 10.01
CA GLY A 40 -23.06 0.48 9.57
C GLY A 40 -22.13 1.45 10.30
N ASN A 41 -21.19 0.93 11.10
CA ASN A 41 -20.36 1.72 12.00
C ASN A 41 -19.07 2.13 11.29
N VAL A 42 -18.86 3.43 11.15
CA VAL A 42 -17.75 4.03 10.37
C VAL A 42 -16.38 3.71 11.00
N ALA A 43 -16.32 3.38 12.29
CA ALA A 43 -15.07 3.16 13.01
C ALA A 43 -14.35 1.83 12.70
N SER A 44 -15.07 0.77 12.32
CA SER A 44 -14.45 -0.48 11.85
C SER A 44 -13.94 -0.38 10.41
N LYS A 45 -14.34 0.68 9.69
CA LYS A 45 -13.91 0.91 8.31
C LYS A 45 -12.41 1.14 8.19
N ASN A 46 -11.72 1.64 9.22
CA ASN A 46 -10.27 1.83 9.16
C ASN A 46 -9.48 0.53 8.97
N LEU A 47 -9.90 -0.59 9.59
CA LEU A 47 -9.26 -1.89 9.36
C LEU A 47 -9.62 -2.45 7.97
N VAL A 48 -10.85 -2.20 7.54
CA VAL A 48 -11.40 -2.63 6.25
C VAL A 48 -10.75 -1.85 5.11
N TYR A 49 -10.46 -0.56 5.27
CA TYR A 49 -9.76 0.28 4.32
C TYR A 49 -8.28 -0.07 4.26
N VAL A 50 -7.62 -0.42 5.37
CA VAL A 50 -6.26 -0.97 5.30
C VAL A 50 -6.25 -2.27 4.50
N VAL A 51 -7.22 -3.16 4.72
CA VAL A 51 -7.37 -4.41 3.96
C VAL A 51 -7.78 -4.16 2.51
N ILE A 52 -8.62 -3.17 2.21
CA ILE A 52 -9.05 -2.82 0.85
C ILE A 52 -7.95 -2.09 0.11
N LEU A 53 -7.19 -1.20 0.75
CA LEU A 53 -5.97 -0.62 0.19
C LEU A 53 -4.97 -1.76 -0.09
N PHE A 54 -4.83 -2.73 0.82
CA PHE A 54 -4.03 -3.94 0.60
C PHE A 54 -4.53 -4.75 -0.61
N VAL A 55 -5.84 -4.89 -0.77
CA VAL A 55 -6.49 -5.67 -1.84
C VAL A 55 -6.48 -4.93 -3.19
N VAL A 56 -6.63 -3.61 -3.20
CA VAL A 56 -6.53 -2.75 -4.40
C VAL A 56 -5.06 -2.63 -4.83
N LEU A 57 -4.12 -2.54 -3.89
CA LEU A 57 -2.69 -2.67 -4.16
C LEU A 57 -2.31 -4.08 -4.67
N LEU A 58 -3.06 -5.12 -4.28
CA LEU A 58 -2.92 -6.48 -4.82
C LEU A 58 -3.56 -6.64 -6.21
N ASP A 59 -4.67 -5.97 -6.51
CA ASP A 59 -5.34 -5.98 -7.82
C ASP A 59 -4.56 -5.20 -8.89
N LEU A 60 -3.73 -4.22 -8.51
CA LEU A 60 -2.92 -3.42 -9.44
C LEU A 60 -1.76 -4.20 -10.12
N HIS A 61 -1.73 -5.54 -10.04
CA HIS A 61 -0.62 -6.40 -10.47
C HIS A 61 0.74 -6.09 -9.79
N ILE A 62 0.75 -5.21 -8.78
CA ILE A 62 1.94 -4.95 -7.98
C ILE A 62 2.03 -6.00 -6.89
N THR A 63 2.44 -7.18 -7.35
CA THR A 63 2.93 -8.37 -6.65
C THR A 63 2.87 -8.34 -5.12
N LYS A 64 2.22 -9.36 -4.55
CA LYS A 64 2.25 -9.89 -3.16
C LYS A 64 3.47 -9.51 -2.29
N LYS A 65 4.65 -9.27 -2.88
CA LYS A 65 5.84 -8.71 -2.22
C LYS A 65 5.65 -7.32 -1.61
N ILE A 66 4.97 -6.36 -2.27
CA ILE A 66 4.72 -5.03 -1.66
C ILE A 66 3.79 -5.19 -0.46
N ALA A 67 2.72 -5.97 -0.62
CA ALA A 67 1.82 -6.30 0.47
C ALA A 67 2.57 -6.91 1.68
N THR A 68 3.41 -7.93 1.46
CA THR A 68 4.26 -8.51 2.52
C THR A 68 5.31 -7.54 3.05
N PHE A 69 5.85 -6.65 2.22
CA PHE A 69 6.81 -5.64 2.65
C PHE A 69 6.16 -4.57 3.51
N LEU A 70 4.98 -4.07 3.13
CA LEU A 70 4.17 -3.20 3.96
C LEU A 70 3.91 -3.92 5.30
N GLU A 71 3.40 -5.15 5.27
CA GLU A 71 3.17 -5.94 6.51
C GLU A 71 4.42 -6.05 7.41
N LYS A 72 5.62 -6.21 6.84
CA LYS A 72 6.90 -6.25 7.57
C LYS A 72 7.43 -4.88 7.99
N SER A 73 7.23 -3.85 7.17
CA SER A 73 7.69 -2.48 7.44
C SER A 73 6.86 -1.84 8.55
N TYR A 74 5.55 -2.13 8.56
CA TYR A 74 4.63 -1.81 9.65
C TYR A 74 5.06 -2.47 10.97
N PHE A 75 5.82 -3.57 10.91
CA PHE A 75 6.35 -4.26 12.09
C PHE A 75 7.76 -3.79 12.50
N CYS A 76 8.55 -3.26 11.56
CA CYS A 76 9.95 -2.89 11.77
C CYS A 76 10.11 -1.55 12.52
N GLU A 77 9.17 -0.61 12.33
CA GLU A 77 9.21 0.70 12.98
C GLU A 77 8.36 0.67 14.26
N LYS A 78 8.84 -0.05 15.29
CA LYS A 78 8.31 0.02 16.65
C LYS A 78 8.31 1.47 17.15
N ASN A 79 7.18 2.16 16.96
CA ASN A 79 6.61 3.29 17.72
C ASN A 79 5.93 4.38 16.89
N ARG A 80 5.72 4.23 15.58
CA ARG A 80 4.86 5.15 14.84
C ARG A 80 4.13 4.43 13.71
N LEU A 81 2.98 3.84 14.07
CA LEU A 81 1.97 3.41 13.09
C LEU A 81 1.66 4.60 12.18
N VAL A 82 2.13 4.56 10.93
CA VAL A 82 1.60 5.41 9.87
C VAL A 82 0.25 4.81 9.48
N THR A 83 -0.74 5.02 10.34
CA THR A 83 -2.14 4.84 9.95
C THR A 83 -2.48 6.00 9.05
N VAL A 84 -2.42 5.79 7.74
CA VAL A 84 -3.11 6.66 6.78
C VAL A 84 -4.59 6.54 7.12
N LYS A 85 -5.17 7.63 7.60
CA LYS A 85 -6.48 7.66 8.22
C LYS A 85 -7.44 8.19 7.17
N TYR A 86 -7.92 7.29 6.33
CA TYR A 86 -8.95 7.56 5.32
C TYR A 86 -10.34 7.76 5.94
N ASP A 87 -10.43 8.63 6.95
CA ASP A 87 -11.66 8.92 7.67
C ASP A 87 -12.66 9.69 6.74
N THR A 88 -12.17 10.31 5.65
CA THR A 88 -12.95 11.19 4.74
C THR A 88 -13.18 10.66 3.33
N GLY A 89 -12.48 9.61 2.90
CA GLY A 89 -12.52 9.11 1.51
C GLY A 89 -11.66 9.90 0.52
N TYR A 90 -10.89 10.87 1.01
CA TYR A 90 -9.90 11.64 0.26
C TYR A 90 -8.53 11.48 0.92
N ILE A 91 -7.45 11.73 0.17
CA ILE A 91 -6.08 11.70 0.69
C ILE A 91 -5.60 13.13 0.81
N ASP A 92 -5.23 13.56 2.02
CA ASP A 92 -4.61 14.87 2.18
C ASP A 92 -3.13 14.87 1.75
N GLU A 93 -2.54 16.06 1.62
CA GLU A 93 -1.15 16.23 1.20
C GLU A 93 -0.16 15.48 2.12
N LYS A 94 -0.44 15.43 3.43
CA LYS A 94 0.44 14.78 4.41
C LYS A 94 0.36 13.26 4.33
N GLU A 95 -0.84 12.74 4.10
CA GLU A 95 -1.06 11.33 3.84
C GLU A 95 -0.39 10.88 2.54
N LEU A 96 -0.44 11.71 1.49
CA LEU A 96 0.27 11.47 0.25
C LEU A 96 1.80 11.48 0.44
N GLU A 97 2.35 12.42 1.22
CA GLU A 97 3.77 12.42 1.58
C GLU A 97 4.20 11.14 2.29
N ASP A 98 3.39 10.69 3.26
CA ASP A 98 3.64 9.46 4.00
C ASP A 98 3.63 8.23 3.07
N LEU A 99 2.70 8.19 2.11
CA LEU A 99 2.62 7.14 1.08
C LEU A 99 3.86 7.13 0.17
N ILE A 100 4.31 8.30 -0.30
CA ILE A 100 5.50 8.43 -1.14
C ILE A 100 6.74 7.96 -0.37
N TYR A 101 6.87 8.33 0.91
CA TYR A 101 7.96 7.87 1.76
C TYR A 101 8.00 6.35 1.88
N VAL A 102 6.85 5.72 2.15
CA VAL A 102 6.76 4.26 2.27
C VAL A 102 7.12 3.57 0.95
N ALA A 103 6.67 4.11 -0.19
CA ALA A 103 7.03 3.60 -1.52
C ALA A 103 8.55 3.72 -1.79
N LEU A 104 9.17 4.83 -1.41
CA LEU A 104 10.62 5.03 -1.52
C LEU A 104 11.39 4.01 -0.68
N CYS A 105 11.01 3.81 0.58
CA CYS A 105 11.63 2.81 1.45
C CYS A 105 11.55 1.41 0.82
N PHE A 106 10.39 1.06 0.25
CA PHE A 106 10.24 -0.20 -0.47
C PHE A 106 11.22 -0.31 -1.65
N PHE A 107 11.32 0.73 -2.49
CA PHE A 107 12.21 0.72 -3.65
C PHE A 107 13.69 0.60 -3.25
N CYS A 108 14.10 1.26 -2.16
CA CYS A 108 15.45 1.12 -1.62
C CYS A 108 15.75 -0.35 -1.24
N THR A 109 14.84 -1.01 -0.53
CA THR A 109 15.05 -2.40 -0.09
C THR A 109 14.97 -3.43 -1.22
N GLU A 110 14.20 -3.18 -2.29
CA GLU A 110 14.22 -4.06 -3.46
C GLU A 110 15.48 -3.87 -4.31
N ARG A 111 16.10 -2.69 -4.29
CA ARG A 111 17.36 -2.45 -4.98
C ARG A 111 18.53 -3.10 -4.26
N ASP A 112 18.54 -3.04 -2.93
CA ASP A 112 19.53 -3.70 -2.08
C ASP A 112 18.85 -4.29 -0.83
N HIS A 113 18.74 -5.63 -0.82
CA HIS A 113 18.09 -6.37 0.26
C HIS A 113 18.84 -6.30 1.60
N ASP A 114 20.14 -6.00 1.57
CA ASP A 114 20.97 -5.90 2.78
C ASP A 114 21.01 -4.46 3.32
N MET A 115 20.49 -3.49 2.56
CA MET A 115 20.44 -2.09 2.96
C MET A 115 19.19 -1.82 3.82
N PRO A 116 19.37 -1.30 5.05
CA PRO A 116 18.23 -0.91 5.88
C PRO A 116 17.48 0.27 5.25
N ALA A 117 16.18 0.36 5.52
CA ALA A 117 15.38 1.49 5.05
C ALA A 117 15.99 2.82 5.54
N PRO A 118 16.14 3.82 4.66
CA PRO A 118 16.66 5.13 5.04
C PRO A 118 15.70 5.84 6.01
N PRO A 119 16.22 6.62 6.97
CA PRO A 119 15.37 7.38 7.87
C PRO A 119 14.60 8.48 7.13
N ARG A 120 13.40 8.82 7.63
CA ARG A 120 12.50 9.79 6.99
C ARG A 120 13.15 11.13 6.68
N GLU A 121 14.00 11.64 7.57
CA GLU A 121 14.71 12.91 7.41
C GLU A 121 15.61 12.94 6.17
N GLN A 122 16.21 11.79 5.81
CA GLN A 122 17.03 11.68 4.60
C GLN A 122 16.18 11.57 3.34
N CYS A 123 14.98 10.98 3.46
CA CYS A 123 14.03 10.84 2.37
C CYS A 123 13.22 12.11 2.12
N GLU A 124 13.04 12.97 3.12
CA GLU A 124 12.21 14.18 3.05
C GLU A 124 12.45 15.06 1.81
N PRO A 125 13.69 15.41 1.41
CA PRO A 125 13.90 16.19 0.20
C PRO A 125 13.45 15.46 -1.08
N PHE A 126 13.56 14.14 -1.12
CA PHE A 126 13.11 13.32 -2.25
C PHE A 126 11.60 13.20 -2.26
N VAL A 127 10.98 12.98 -1.10
CA VAL A 127 9.52 12.93 -0.93
C VAL A 127 8.90 14.25 -1.41
N LYS A 128 9.40 15.39 -0.94
CA LYS A 128 8.92 16.71 -1.36
C LYS A 128 9.10 16.96 -2.85
N LYS A 129 10.23 16.53 -3.41
CA LYS A 129 10.47 16.65 -4.84
C LYS A 129 9.48 15.82 -5.65
N ILE A 130 9.28 14.55 -5.28
CA ILE A 130 8.32 13.66 -5.95
C ILE A 130 6.90 14.21 -5.81
N LEU A 131 6.54 14.72 -4.63
CA LEU A 131 5.26 15.37 -4.41
C LEU A 131 5.08 16.58 -5.34
N GLN A 132 6.08 17.46 -5.46
CA GLN A 132 6.03 18.61 -6.36
C GLN A 132 5.90 18.21 -7.84
N ASP A 133 6.59 17.15 -8.25
CA ASP A 133 6.52 16.64 -9.62
C ASP A 133 5.17 15.95 -9.92
N LEU A 134 4.55 15.34 -8.91
CA LEU A 134 3.29 14.61 -9.03
C LEU A 134 2.05 15.47 -8.85
N LYS A 135 2.05 16.43 -7.93
CA LYS A 135 0.91 17.27 -7.57
C LYS A 135 0.19 17.85 -8.80
N PRO A 136 0.85 18.47 -9.80
CA PRO A 136 0.14 19.02 -10.96
C PRO A 136 -0.49 17.96 -11.88
N ASN A 137 -0.10 16.69 -11.76
CA ASN A 137 -0.67 15.58 -12.53
C ASN A 137 -1.69 14.75 -11.72
N LEU A 138 -1.69 14.91 -10.39
CA LEU A 138 -2.57 14.16 -9.50
C LEU A 138 -3.76 14.99 -9.04
N ASP A 139 -3.57 16.27 -8.75
CA ASP A 139 -4.60 17.19 -8.27
C ASP A 139 -5.06 18.05 -9.45
N GLU A 140 -5.81 17.45 -10.38
CA GLU A 140 -6.22 18.13 -11.63
C GLU A 140 -7.17 19.29 -11.35
N ASN A 141 -7.95 19.19 -10.26
CA ASN A 141 -8.92 20.19 -9.85
C ASN A 141 -8.35 21.24 -8.86
N GLU A 142 -7.09 21.11 -8.44
CA GLU A 142 -6.38 21.98 -7.51
C GLU A 142 -7.13 22.20 -6.18
N ASP A 143 -7.87 21.19 -5.72
CA ASP A 143 -8.65 21.29 -4.48
C ASP A 143 -7.82 20.97 -3.22
N GLY A 144 -6.58 20.49 -3.42
CA GLY A 144 -5.63 20.17 -2.37
C GLY A 144 -5.89 18.82 -1.69
N VAL A 145 -6.82 18.01 -2.20
CA VAL A 145 -7.07 16.64 -1.74
C VAL A 145 -7.10 15.68 -2.93
N ILE A 146 -6.59 14.48 -2.74
CA ILE A 146 -6.58 13.48 -3.81
C ILE A 146 -7.84 12.62 -3.69
N SER A 147 -8.68 12.68 -4.73
CA SER A 147 -9.82 11.79 -4.91
C SER A 147 -9.38 10.36 -5.22
N ARG A 148 -10.33 9.42 -5.24
CA ARG A 148 -10.04 8.02 -5.55
C ARG A 148 -9.53 7.86 -6.99
N GLU A 149 -10.13 8.56 -7.93
CA GLU A 149 -9.79 8.52 -9.35
C GLU A 149 -8.38 9.07 -9.58
N GLU A 150 -8.03 10.17 -8.91
CA GLU A 150 -6.69 10.75 -8.94
C GLU A 150 -5.65 9.85 -8.25
N PHE A 151 -6.05 9.17 -7.18
CA PHE A 151 -5.18 8.18 -6.54
C PHE A 151 -4.86 6.99 -7.46
N GLU A 152 -5.76 6.64 -8.38
CA GLU A 152 -5.48 5.61 -9.38
C GLU A 152 -4.34 6.04 -10.33
N LEU A 153 -4.27 7.32 -10.69
CA LEU A 153 -3.15 7.87 -11.47
C LEU A 153 -1.82 7.75 -10.71
N PHE A 154 -1.84 7.99 -9.39
CA PHE A 154 -0.67 7.78 -8.55
C PHE A 154 -0.23 6.31 -8.51
N GLY A 155 -1.19 5.38 -8.42
CA GLY A 155 -0.94 3.95 -8.52
C GLY A 155 -0.27 3.56 -9.84
N GLN A 156 -0.74 4.13 -10.97
CA GLN A 156 -0.14 3.93 -12.29
C GLN A 156 1.29 4.47 -12.35
N TYR A 157 1.55 5.64 -11.77
CA TYR A 157 2.88 6.22 -11.67
C TYR A 157 3.85 5.30 -10.90
N LEU A 158 3.46 4.83 -9.71
CA LEU A 158 4.29 3.90 -8.92
C LEU A 158 4.59 2.62 -9.68
N ASN A 159 3.60 2.12 -10.43
CA ASN A 159 3.75 0.96 -11.31
C ASN A 159 4.83 1.18 -12.37
N HIS A 160 4.81 2.35 -13.01
CA HIS A 160 5.78 2.73 -14.02
C HIS A 160 7.21 2.77 -13.43
N GLU A 161 7.40 3.50 -12.33
CA GLU A 161 8.71 3.64 -11.68
C GLU A 161 9.24 2.29 -11.16
N TYR A 162 8.37 1.43 -10.62
CA TYR A 162 8.78 0.10 -10.17
C TYR A 162 9.22 -0.82 -11.33
N ASN A 163 8.53 -0.76 -12.47
CA ASN A 163 8.91 -1.54 -13.65
C ASN A 163 10.23 -1.07 -14.26
N LYS A 164 10.49 0.23 -14.22
CA LYS A 164 11.78 0.82 -14.58
C LYS A 164 12.89 0.32 -13.66
N LEU A 165 12.70 0.38 -12.35
CA LEU A 165 13.65 -0.16 -11.35
C LEU A 165 13.96 -1.64 -11.59
N LYS A 166 12.93 -2.49 -11.80
CA LYS A 166 13.12 -3.91 -12.14
C LYS A 166 13.97 -4.12 -13.38
N THR A 167 13.83 -3.24 -14.37
CA THR A 167 14.61 -3.31 -15.62
C THR A 167 16.06 -2.91 -15.38
N GLU A 168 16.31 -1.87 -14.59
CA GLU A 168 17.65 -1.46 -14.16
C GLU A 168 18.38 -2.59 -13.43
N ILE A 169 17.76 -3.18 -12.40
CA ILE A 169 18.35 -4.30 -11.62
C ILE A 169 18.72 -5.48 -12.53
N LYS A 170 17.83 -5.84 -13.49
CA LYS A 170 18.12 -6.91 -14.46
C LYS A 170 19.32 -6.56 -15.35
N ASN A 171 19.46 -5.31 -15.76
CA ASN A 171 20.55 -4.87 -16.61
C ASN A 171 21.89 -4.81 -15.86
N GLU A 172 21.90 -4.32 -14.62
CA GLU A 172 23.09 -4.33 -13.75
C GLU A 172 23.60 -5.76 -13.51
N ASN A 173 22.69 -6.70 -13.24
CA ASN A 173 23.06 -8.12 -13.06
C ASN A 173 23.66 -8.73 -14.33
N LYS A 174 23.13 -8.39 -15.52
CA LYS A 174 23.70 -8.81 -16.80
C LYS A 174 25.09 -8.22 -17.05
N GLN A 175 25.33 -6.97 -16.65
CA GLN A 175 26.64 -6.33 -16.81
C GLN A 175 27.67 -6.96 -15.87
N LYS A 176 27.33 -7.15 -14.58
CA LYS A 176 28.22 -7.81 -13.60
C LYS A 176 28.62 -9.23 -14.06
N ALA A 177 27.70 -9.98 -14.66
CA ALA A 177 27.98 -11.32 -15.20
C ALA A 177 28.92 -11.33 -16.43
N LYS A 178 29.04 -10.22 -17.16
CA LYS A 178 29.94 -10.09 -18.32
C LYS A 178 31.36 -9.72 -17.92
N THR A 179 31.53 -8.91 -16.88
CA THR A 179 32.86 -8.44 -16.42
C THR A 179 33.63 -9.51 -15.64
N GLN A 180 32.99 -10.59 -15.22
CA GLN A 180 33.61 -11.70 -14.48
C GLN A 180 34.01 -12.90 -15.37
N LYS A 181 33.88 -12.78 -16.69
CA LYS A 181 34.37 -13.76 -17.68
C LYS A 181 35.61 -13.24 -18.37
#